data_AF-A0A972X3B5-F1
#
_entry.id   AF-A0A972X3B5-F1
#
_cell.length_a   1.000
_cell.length_b   1.000
_cell.length_c   1.000
_cell.angle_alpha   90.00
_cell.angle_beta   90.00
_cell.angle_gamma   90.00
#
_symmetry.space_group_name_H-M   'P 1'
#
loop_
_entity.id
_entity.type
_entity.pdbx_description
1 polymer ?
#
loop_
_entity_poly.entity_id
_entity_poly.type
_entity_poly.pdbx_seq_one_letter_code
_entity_poly.pdbx_strand_id
1 'polypeptide(L)'
;AAALGVDWNLVVAADADTSGPDWQNLRQLVERAKPLIADRLLSPDATALLLYPDILVRYQLKPLLADLQQRIGTSRGPQGIWLLAPGSHTVLIDRQPVGVPGQQAVVPDAWLANLHRATRAALTGA
;
A
#
# COMPACT_ATOMS: atom_id res chain seq x y z
N ALA A 1 -11.54 -10.37 -11.15
CA ALA A 1 -11.15 -10.94 -12.46
C ALA A 1 -11.57 -12.41 -12.56
N ALA A 2 -10.93 -13.33 -11.81
CA ALA A 2 -11.23 -14.77 -11.87
C ALA A 2 -12.70 -15.12 -11.63
N ALA A 3 -13.34 -14.54 -10.61
CA ALA A 3 -14.76 -14.75 -10.32
C ALA A 3 -15.73 -14.24 -11.43
N LEU A 4 -15.22 -13.43 -12.37
CA LEU A 4 -15.98 -12.91 -13.52
C LEU A 4 -15.53 -13.53 -14.84
N GLY A 5 -14.67 -14.57 -14.82
CA GLY A 5 -14.15 -15.22 -16.02
C GLY A 5 -13.22 -14.36 -16.88
N VAL A 6 -12.66 -13.28 -16.33
CA VAL A 6 -11.75 -12.37 -17.05
C VAL A 6 -10.35 -12.97 -17.09
N ASP A 7 -9.75 -13.06 -18.28
CA ASP A 7 -8.35 -13.46 -18.47
C ASP A 7 -7.40 -12.51 -17.74
N TRP A 8 -6.47 -13.06 -16.96
CA TRP A 8 -5.48 -12.28 -16.25
C TRP A 8 -4.53 -11.53 -17.19
N ASN A 9 -4.20 -12.10 -18.35
CA ASN A 9 -3.34 -11.42 -19.33
C ASN A 9 -4.01 -10.14 -19.87
N LEU A 10 -5.33 -10.16 -20.02
CA LEU A 10 -6.09 -8.97 -20.39
C LEU A 10 -6.05 -7.91 -19.28
N VAL A 11 -6.15 -8.31 -18.01
CA VAL A 11 -6.00 -7.38 -16.88
C VAL A 11 -4.62 -6.73 -16.88
N VAL A 12 -3.57 -7.51 -17.09
CA VAL A 12 -2.18 -7.00 -17.15
C VAL A 12 -1.99 -6.07 -18.35
N ALA A 13 -2.53 -6.40 -19.53
CA ALA A 13 -2.45 -5.55 -20.71
C ALA A 13 -3.22 -4.23 -20.55
N ALA A 14 -4.44 -4.30 -20.02
CA ALA A 14 -5.26 -3.14 -19.67
C ALA A 14 -4.59 -2.25 -18.62
N ASP A 15 -3.79 -2.85 -17.75
CA ASP A 15 -3.01 -2.13 -16.78
C ASP A 15 -1.79 -1.45 -17.41
N ALA A 16 -1.13 -2.07 -18.38
CA ALA A 16 0.06 -1.51 -19.01
C ALA A 16 -0.22 -0.27 -19.89
N ASP A 17 -1.40 -0.17 -20.50
CA ASP A 17 -1.81 0.95 -21.35
C ASP A 17 -3.04 1.68 -20.81
N THR A 18 -2.80 2.87 -20.23
CA THR A 18 -3.86 3.69 -19.63
C THR A 18 -4.63 4.56 -20.64
N SER A 19 -4.28 4.52 -21.93
CA SER A 19 -4.88 5.38 -22.96
C SER A 19 -6.11 4.76 -23.63
N GLY A 20 -6.23 3.43 -23.59
CA GLY A 20 -7.27 2.66 -24.29
C GLY A 20 -8.58 2.46 -23.51
N PRO A 21 -9.60 1.88 -24.17
CA PRO A 21 -10.89 1.55 -23.54
C PRO A 21 -10.75 0.48 -22.44
N ASP A 22 -9.78 -0.42 -22.55
CA ASP A 22 -9.54 -1.48 -21.58
C ASP A 22 -9.13 -0.93 -20.20
N TRP A 23 -8.45 0.22 -20.16
CA TRP A 23 -8.17 0.94 -18.92
C TRP A 23 -9.45 1.36 -18.19
N GLN A 24 -10.46 1.85 -18.93
CA GLN A 24 -11.74 2.23 -18.32
C GLN A 24 -12.48 1.01 -17.76
N ASN A 25 -12.44 -0.11 -18.48
CA ASN A 25 -13.00 -1.38 -18.01
C ASN A 25 -12.29 -1.89 -16.75
N LEU A 26 -10.95 -1.81 -16.72
CA LEU A 26 -10.15 -2.16 -15.55
C LEU A 26 -10.52 -1.26 -14.35
N ARG A 27 -10.67 0.04 -14.55
CA ARG A 27 -11.10 0.96 -13.48
C ARG A 27 -12.48 0.60 -12.93
N GLN A 28 -13.45 0.26 -13.78
CA GLN A 28 -14.76 -0.21 -13.33
C GLN A 28 -14.66 -1.53 -12.55
N LEU A 29 -13.79 -2.45 -12.99
CA LEU A 29 -13.53 -3.69 -12.26
C LEU A 29 -12.95 -3.43 -10.87
N VAL A 30 -12.02 -2.48 -10.75
CA VAL A 30 -11.42 -2.09 -9.46
C VAL A 30 -12.44 -1.42 -8.55
N GLU A 31 -13.29 -0.52 -9.06
CA GLU A 31 -14.38 0.07 -8.27
C GLU A 31 -15.34 -0.98 -7.72
N ARG A 32 -15.68 -2.00 -8.52
CA ARG A 32 -16.50 -3.14 -8.05
C ARG A 32 -15.79 -3.98 -6.98
N ALA A 33 -14.46 -4.04 -7.00
CA ALA A 33 -13.66 -4.75 -6.02
C ALA A 33 -13.37 -3.92 -4.75
N LYS A 34 -13.64 -2.61 -4.77
CA LYS A 34 -13.34 -1.69 -3.65
C LYS A 34 -13.87 -2.17 -2.29
N PRO A 35 -15.11 -2.70 -2.15
CA PRO A 35 -15.57 -3.22 -0.86
C PRO A 35 -14.71 -4.37 -0.33
N LEU A 36 -14.29 -5.29 -1.21
CA LEU A 36 -13.43 -6.42 -0.83
C LEU A 36 -12.04 -5.96 -0.39
N ILE A 37 -11.51 -4.93 -1.05
CA ILE A 37 -10.24 -4.30 -0.67
C ILE A 37 -10.39 -3.63 0.71
N ALA A 38 -11.49 -2.90 0.92
CA ALA A 38 -11.78 -2.22 2.18
C ALA A 38 -11.93 -3.21 3.33
N ASP A 39 -12.72 -4.28 3.18
CA ASP A 39 -12.91 -5.30 4.21
C ASP A 39 -11.59 -5.96 4.61
N ARG A 40 -10.71 -6.20 3.64
CA ARG A 40 -9.39 -6.78 3.91
C ARG A 40 -8.47 -5.82 4.65
N LEU A 41 -8.49 -4.53 4.30
CA LEU A 41 -7.64 -3.52 4.95
C LEU A 41 -8.18 -3.05 6.30
N LEU A 42 -9.49 -3.13 6.51
CA LEU A 42 -10.18 -2.72 7.73
C LEU A 42 -10.39 -3.87 8.72
N SER A 43 -9.83 -5.05 8.45
CA SER A 43 -9.91 -6.19 9.35
C SER A 43 -9.30 -5.85 10.73
N PRO A 44 -10.03 -6.07 11.84
CA PRO A 44 -9.64 -5.60 13.16
C PRO A 44 -8.50 -6.40 13.80
N ASP A 45 -8.26 -7.62 13.32
CA ASP A 45 -7.45 -8.61 14.04
C ASP A 45 -5.94 -8.46 13.80
N ALA A 46 -5.50 -7.53 12.95
CA ALA A 46 -4.08 -7.35 12.65
C ALA A 46 -3.69 -5.92 12.28
N THR A 47 -2.43 -5.59 12.57
CA THR A 47 -1.74 -4.45 11.95
C THR A 47 -1.26 -4.85 10.56
N ALA A 48 -1.71 -4.16 9.52
CA ALA A 48 -1.35 -4.47 8.13
C ALA A 48 -0.16 -3.63 7.64
N LEU A 49 0.62 -4.18 6.71
CA LEU A 49 1.62 -3.46 5.92
C LEU A 49 1.15 -3.39 4.48
N LEU A 50 0.90 -2.18 3.97
CA LEU A 50 0.59 -1.95 2.57
C LEU A 50 1.88 -1.71 1.78
N LEU A 51 2.22 -2.69 0.96
CA LEU A 51 3.25 -2.58 -0.07
C LEU A 51 2.61 -1.92 -1.30
N TYR A 52 3.32 -0.99 -1.93
CA TYR A 52 2.85 -0.27 -3.13
C TYR A 52 1.56 0.55 -2.91
N PRO A 53 1.57 1.55 -1.99
CA PRO A 53 0.40 2.35 -1.68
C PRO A 53 -0.02 3.30 -2.83
N ASP A 54 0.83 3.49 -3.83
CA ASP A 54 0.57 4.23 -5.06
C ASP A 54 -0.54 3.62 -5.93
N ILE A 55 -0.82 2.31 -5.77
CA ILE A 55 -1.95 1.65 -6.43
C ILE A 55 -3.29 2.31 -6.07
N LEU A 56 -3.41 2.89 -4.87
CA LEU A 56 -4.59 3.61 -4.42
C LEU A 56 -4.83 4.89 -5.23
N VAL A 57 -3.77 5.53 -5.71
CA VAL A 57 -3.86 6.70 -6.59
C VAL A 57 -4.22 6.28 -7.99
N ARG A 58 -3.48 5.28 -8.48
CA ARG A 58 -3.56 4.82 -9.86
C ARG A 58 -4.98 4.44 -10.25
N TYR A 59 -5.71 3.81 -9.33
CA TYR A 59 -7.11 3.46 -9.51
C TYR A 59 -8.12 4.39 -8.81
N GLN A 60 -7.71 5.56 -8.34
CA GLN A 60 -8.58 6.57 -7.70
C GLN A 60 -9.28 6.10 -6.42
N LEU A 61 -8.68 5.16 -5.69
CA LEU A 61 -9.14 4.65 -4.41
C LEU A 61 -8.77 5.56 -3.22
N LYS A 62 -8.41 6.83 -3.44
CA LYS A 62 -8.04 7.78 -2.38
C LYS A 62 -9.05 7.89 -1.22
N PRO A 63 -10.38 7.83 -1.44
CA PRO A 63 -11.33 7.86 -0.32
C PRO A 63 -11.09 6.77 0.71
N LEU A 64 -10.58 5.60 0.27
CA LEU A 64 -10.25 4.49 1.17
C LEU A 64 -9.15 4.86 2.17
N LEU A 65 -8.19 5.71 1.78
CA LEU A 65 -7.12 6.15 2.68
C LEU A 65 -7.68 7.00 3.83
N ALA A 66 -8.64 7.88 3.56
CA ALA A 66 -9.31 8.66 4.59
C ALA A 66 -10.16 7.77 5.51
N ASP A 67 -10.89 6.80 4.94
CA ASP A 67 -11.67 5.83 5.71
C ASP A 67 -10.78 4.98 6.63
N LEU A 68 -9.61 4.56 6.15
CA LEU A 68 -8.61 3.83 6.94
C LEU A 68 -8.13 4.67 8.12
N GLN A 69 -7.73 5.92 7.89
CA GLN A 69 -7.27 6.82 8.94
C GLN A 69 -8.32 7.03 10.03
N GLN A 70 -9.59 7.18 9.65
CA GLN A 70 -10.69 7.37 10.61
C GLN A 70 -11.00 6.11 11.44
N ARG A 71 -10.71 4.92 10.91
CA ARG A 71 -11.07 3.64 11.55
C ARG A 71 -9.94 3.05 12.40
N ILE A 72 -8.68 3.41 12.14
CA ILE A 72 -7.54 2.96 12.95
C ILE A 72 -7.78 3.32 14.43
N GLY A 73 -7.60 2.34 15.32
CA GLY A 73 -7.76 2.53 16.76
C GLY A 73 -9.22 2.58 17.25
N THR A 74 -10.21 2.40 16.37
CA THR A 74 -11.61 2.20 16.77
C THR A 74 -11.89 0.74 17.10
N SER A 75 -12.95 0.46 17.87
CA SER A 75 -13.32 -0.91 18.27
C SER A 75 -13.71 -1.84 17.12
N ARG A 76 -13.94 -1.30 15.92
CA ARG A 76 -14.30 -2.04 14.69
C ARG A 76 -13.32 -1.82 13.54
N GLY A 77 -12.18 -1.21 13.82
CA GLY A 77 -11.17 -0.93 12.80
C GLY A 77 -9.84 -1.63 13.11
N PRO A 78 -8.88 -1.52 12.19
CA PRO A 78 -7.58 -2.16 12.33
C PRO A 78 -6.79 -1.56 13.50
N GLN A 79 -5.93 -2.38 14.10
CA GLN A 79 -5.01 -1.92 15.16
C GLN A 79 -4.03 -0.86 14.63
N GLY A 80 -3.64 -0.97 13.37
CA GLY A 80 -2.77 -0.02 12.69
C GLY A 80 -2.54 -0.41 11.23
N ILE A 81 -2.07 0.53 10.43
CA ILE A 81 -1.65 0.29 9.06
C ILE A 81 -0.33 1.01 8.80
N TRP A 82 0.66 0.26 8.34
CA TRP A 82 1.91 0.80 7.83
C TRP A 82 1.82 0.94 6.31
N LEU A 83 2.27 2.08 5.79
CA LEU A 83 2.44 2.31 4.36
C LEU A 83 3.92 2.29 4.05
N LEU A 84 4.38 1.36 3.21
CA LEU A 84 5.75 1.37 2.71
C LEU A 84 5.79 2.13 1.39
N ALA A 85 6.35 3.33 1.42
CA ALA A 85 6.52 4.17 0.25
C ALA A 85 7.99 4.59 0.10
N PRO A 86 8.49 4.77 -1.14
CA PRO A 86 9.79 5.37 -1.37
C PRO A 86 9.78 6.84 -0.96
N GLY A 87 10.79 7.28 -0.21
CA GLY A 87 10.94 8.68 0.21
C GLY A 87 11.70 8.83 1.52
N SER A 88 12.21 10.04 1.78
CA SER A 88 13.09 10.31 2.92
C SER A 88 12.42 11.07 4.07
N HIS A 89 11.51 12.02 3.81
CA HIS A 89 10.95 12.87 4.89
C HIS A 89 9.45 13.19 4.77
N THR A 90 8.88 13.14 3.57
CA THR A 90 7.45 13.31 3.32
C THR A 90 7.02 12.27 2.32
N VAL A 91 6.17 11.34 2.73
CA VAL A 91 5.56 10.38 1.80
C VAL A 91 4.55 11.13 0.95
N LEU A 92 4.79 11.17 -0.36
CA LEU A 92 3.86 11.76 -1.33
C LEU A 92 3.17 10.65 -2.10
N ILE A 93 1.84 10.70 -2.14
CA ILE A 93 1.00 9.82 -2.93
C ILE A 93 0.15 10.75 -3.81
N ASP A 94 0.34 10.67 -5.14
CA ASP A 94 -0.18 11.65 -6.11
C ASP A 94 0.26 13.10 -5.85
N ARG A 95 1.53 13.29 -5.46
CA ARG A 95 2.08 14.61 -5.07
C ARG A 95 1.39 15.24 -3.85
N GLN A 96 0.53 14.52 -3.15
CA GLN A 96 -0.10 14.93 -1.91
C GLN A 96 0.55 14.22 -0.73
N PRO A 97 0.80 14.90 0.40
CA PRO A 97 1.33 14.26 1.59
C PRO A 97 0.35 13.21 2.11
N VAL A 98 0.84 11.98 2.29
CA VAL A 98 0.08 10.90 2.92
C VAL A 98 0.76 10.52 4.23
N GLY A 99 0.16 10.97 5.31
CA GLY A 99 0.60 10.70 6.67
C GLY A 99 0.09 11.75 7.63
N VAL A 100 -0.08 11.36 8.89
CA VAL A 100 -0.24 12.31 9.99
C VAL A 100 1.17 12.78 10.39
N PRO A 101 1.41 14.09 10.53
CA PRO A 101 2.70 14.59 11.02
C PRO A 101 3.11 13.87 12.32
N GLY A 102 4.34 13.36 12.37
CA GLY A 102 4.86 12.61 13.52
C GLY A 102 4.58 11.09 13.51
N GLN A 103 3.82 10.56 12.54
CA GLN A 103 3.60 9.12 12.36
C GLN A 103 4.35 8.58 11.13
N GLN A 104 5.66 8.85 11.07
CA GLN A 104 6.51 8.37 9.99
C GLN A 104 7.84 7.85 10.53
N ALA A 105 8.33 6.79 9.91
CA ALA A 105 9.65 6.24 10.17
C ALA A 105 10.38 6.10 8.84
N VAL A 106 11.67 6.46 8.84
CA VAL A 106 12.55 6.33 7.68
C VAL A 106 13.36 5.07 7.86
N VAL A 107 13.38 4.19 6.86
CA VAL A 107 14.28 3.03 6.85
C VAL A 107 15.68 3.52 6.45
N PRO A 108 16.69 3.48 7.33
CA PRO A 108 18.02 4.01 7.01
C PRO A 108 18.77 3.10 6.03
N ASP A 109 19.61 3.68 5.18
CA ASP A 109 20.44 2.92 4.23
C ASP A 109 21.34 1.89 4.93
N ALA A 110 21.82 2.19 6.14
CA ALA A 110 22.62 1.26 6.94
C ALA A 110 21.86 -0.03 7.34
N TRP A 111 20.52 0.03 7.43
CA TRP A 111 19.70 -1.16 7.65
C TRP A 111 19.57 -1.98 6.37
N LEU A 112 19.39 -1.31 5.22
CA LEU A 112 19.35 -1.95 3.90
C LEU A 112 20.69 -2.65 3.57
N ALA A 113 21.81 -2.00 3.89
CA ALA A 113 23.15 -2.56 3.77
C ALA A 113 23.52 -3.55 4.88
N ASN A 114 22.60 -3.83 5.81
CA ASN A 114 22.77 -4.78 6.91
C ASN A 114 23.99 -4.52 7.81
N LEU A 115 24.46 -3.27 7.90
CA LEU A 115 25.69 -2.91 8.62
C LEU A 115 25.60 -3.19 10.13
N HIS A 116 24.38 -3.13 10.68
CA HIS A 116 24.10 -3.44 12.08
C HIS A 116 24.38 -4.90 12.48
N ARG A 117 24.41 -5.84 11.52
CA ARG A 117 24.79 -7.24 11.78
C ARG A 117 26.29 -7.49 11.56
N ALA A 118 26.95 -6.69 10.73
CA ALA A 118 28.37 -6.81 10.46
C ALA A 118 29.21 -6.60 11.73
N THR A 119 28.82 -5.65 12.58
CA THR A 119 29.50 -5.37 13.86
C THR A 119 29.38 -6.53 14.85
N ARG A 120 28.26 -7.27 14.83
CA ARG A 120 28.04 -8.41 15.73
C ARG A 120 28.90 -9.62 15.35
N ALA A 121 29.11 -9.86 14.05
CA ALA A 121 29.99 -10.94 13.58
C ALA A 121 31.46 -10.70 13.96
N ALA A 122 31.92 -9.44 13.91
CA ALA A 122 33.28 -9.06 14.30
C ALA A 122 33.57 -9.26 15.80
N LEU A 123 32.55 -9.14 16.66
CA LEU A 123 32.68 -9.33 18.11
C LEU A 123 32.57 -10.80 18.57
N THR A 124 32.04 -11.70 17.74
CA THR A 124 31.89 -13.13 18.07
C THR A 124 33.01 -14.01 17.47
N GLY A 125 33.94 -13.43 16.71
CA GLY A 125 35.07 -14.13 16.09
C GLY A 125 36.44 -13.80 16.68
N ALA A 126 36.48 -13.15 17.85
CA ALA A 126 37.68 -12.88 18.64
C ALA A 126 37.61 -13.66 19.97
#